data_AF-A0A7K0D590-F1
#
_entry.id   AF-A0A7K0D590-F1
#
_cell.length_a   1.000
_cell.length_b   1.000
_cell.length_c   1.000
_cell.angle_alpha   90.00
_cell.angle_beta   90.00
_cell.angle_gamma   90.00
#
_symmetry.space_group_name_H-M   'P 1'
#
loop_
_entity.id
_entity.type
_entity.pdbx_description
1 polymer ?
#
loop_
_entity_poly.entity_id
_entity_poly.type
_entity_poly.pdbx_seq_one_letter_code
_entity_poly.pdbx_strand_id
1 'polypeptide(L)'
;MKRAMLAGALALTFAAMTAAPAVADATATLHVDATTDLRDGQRITVSGSGFQPGLAAVAVGLCKQGYTNGLTDCDLDGGATFVNVGADGTFATLTLTVRDHFKSIDCLRQQCEVAAAPLPGTQPAAVISANTGLTPVTFVGSKLAPPTTAPAAGTVTAAPADTRGPSTVLWSVTAALLAVVAIVAFADRRRL
;
A
#
# COMPACT_ATOMS: atom_id res chain seq x y z
N MET A 1 71.19 5.93 15.75
CA MET A 1 70.19 4.84 15.87
C MET A 1 68.81 5.52 15.77
N LYS A 2 68.13 5.46 14.60
CA LYS A 2 66.96 4.58 14.29
C LYS A 2 65.83 4.76 15.35
N ARG A 3 64.59 5.20 15.10
CA ARG A 3 63.71 5.27 13.92
C ARG A 3 62.51 6.21 14.20
N ALA A 4 62.06 6.90 13.16
CA ALA A 4 60.67 7.27 12.78
C ALA A 4 59.62 7.61 13.87
N MET A 5 59.21 8.88 13.94
CA MET A 5 57.87 9.26 14.41
C MET A 5 56.88 9.09 13.26
N LEU A 6 55.90 8.20 13.42
CA LEU A 6 54.82 7.97 12.47
C LEU A 6 53.77 9.11 12.54
N ALA A 7 53.50 9.69 11.38
CA ALA A 7 52.31 10.48 11.11
C ALA A 7 51.06 9.58 11.12
N GLY A 8 50.11 9.84 12.01
CA GLY A 8 48.79 9.21 12.02
C GLY A 8 47.76 10.14 11.37
N ALA A 9 47.61 10.06 10.06
CA ALA A 9 46.53 10.73 9.33
C ALA A 9 45.19 10.05 9.65
N LEU A 10 44.30 10.76 10.32
CA LEU A 10 42.93 10.31 10.60
C LEU A 10 42.12 10.45 9.30
N ALA A 11 41.99 9.37 8.54
CA ALA A 11 41.14 9.33 7.36
C ALA A 11 39.65 9.30 7.78
N LEU A 12 38.97 10.44 7.69
CA LEU A 12 37.52 10.55 7.78
C LEU A 12 36.90 9.97 6.51
N THR A 13 36.61 8.67 6.50
CA THR A 13 35.74 8.07 5.49
C THR A 13 34.30 8.52 5.71
N PHE A 14 33.90 9.59 5.05
CA PHE A 14 32.49 9.94 4.87
C PHE A 14 31.83 8.83 4.03
N ALA A 15 31.10 7.94 4.70
CA ALA A 15 30.21 7.01 4.02
C ALA A 15 29.11 7.85 3.33
N ALA A 16 29.20 7.97 2.00
CA ALA A 16 28.13 8.52 1.20
C ALA A 16 26.89 7.63 1.40
N MET A 17 25.94 8.12 2.19
CA MET A 17 24.61 7.54 2.26
C MET A 17 23.96 7.74 0.89
N THR A 18 24.04 6.72 0.04
CA THR A 18 23.22 6.64 -1.16
C THR A 18 21.77 6.58 -0.69
N ALA A 19 21.09 7.73 -0.73
CA ALA A 19 19.66 7.78 -0.53
C ALA A 19 19.03 6.84 -1.56
N ALA A 20 18.41 5.75 -1.08
CA ALA A 20 17.61 4.90 -1.94
C ALA A 20 16.55 5.77 -2.62
N PRO A 21 16.24 5.55 -3.92
CA PRO A 21 15.17 6.27 -4.56
C PRO A 21 13.91 6.05 -3.73
N ALA A 22 13.27 7.14 -3.33
CA ALA A 22 11.95 7.07 -2.73
C ALA A 22 11.04 6.44 -3.79
N VAL A 23 10.70 5.17 -3.60
CA VAL A 23 9.60 4.55 -4.33
C VAL A 23 8.40 5.41 -3.95
N ALA A 24 7.85 6.14 -4.91
CA ALA A 24 6.61 6.86 -4.68
C ALA A 24 5.62 5.86 -4.07
N ASP A 25 5.01 6.20 -2.93
CA ASP A 25 3.90 5.45 -2.36
C ASP A 25 2.80 5.45 -3.42
N ALA A 26 2.83 4.44 -4.30
CA ALA A 26 1.81 4.23 -5.28
C ALA A 26 0.59 3.78 -4.48
N THR A 27 -0.46 4.59 -4.48
CA THR A 27 -1.73 4.19 -3.89
C THR A 27 -2.34 3.10 -4.77
N ALA A 28 -2.75 2.00 -4.15
CA ALA A 28 -3.46 0.92 -4.84
C ALA A 28 -4.65 1.47 -5.63
N THR A 29 -4.64 1.25 -6.94
CA THR A 29 -5.61 1.78 -7.89
C THR A 29 -6.18 0.64 -8.71
N LEU A 30 -7.49 0.69 -8.96
CA LEU A 30 -8.18 -0.22 -9.85
C LEU A 30 -8.45 0.45 -11.20
N HIS A 31 -8.28 -0.33 -12.26
CA HIS A 31 -8.70 0.03 -13.61
C HIS A 31 -9.86 -0.87 -13.99
N VAL A 32 -11.03 -0.26 -14.12
CA VAL A 32 -12.28 -0.93 -14.49
C VAL A 32 -12.74 -0.36 -15.82
N ASP A 33 -13.01 -1.21 -16.81
CA ASP A 33 -13.34 -0.78 -18.18
C ASP A 33 -14.69 -0.08 -18.31
N ALA A 34 -15.63 -0.34 -17.40
CA ALA A 34 -16.90 0.37 -17.29
C ALA A 34 -17.32 0.54 -15.82
N THR A 35 -17.71 1.76 -15.45
CA THR A 35 -18.10 2.09 -14.07
C THR A 35 -19.47 2.77 -13.99
N THR A 36 -20.05 3.19 -15.11
CA THR A 36 -21.36 3.85 -15.14
C THR A 36 -22.29 3.16 -16.12
N ASP A 37 -23.59 3.38 -15.97
CA ASP A 37 -24.62 2.82 -16.83
C ASP A 37 -24.49 1.29 -16.99
N LEU A 38 -24.02 0.63 -15.93
CA LEU A 38 -23.87 -0.82 -15.90
C LEU A 38 -25.25 -1.48 -15.96
N ARG A 39 -25.30 -2.65 -16.58
CA ARG A 39 -26.50 -3.48 -16.62
C ARG A 39 -26.31 -4.71 -15.76
N ASP A 40 -27.39 -5.20 -15.19
CA ASP A 40 -27.37 -6.48 -14.48
C ASP A 40 -26.86 -7.60 -15.40
N GLY A 41 -25.96 -8.43 -14.87
CA GLY A 41 -25.28 -9.50 -15.61
C GLY A 41 -24.19 -9.03 -16.59
N GLN A 42 -23.88 -7.72 -16.66
CA GLN A 42 -22.82 -7.22 -17.51
C GLN A 42 -21.45 -7.76 -17.07
N ARG A 43 -20.61 -8.12 -18.04
CA ARG A 43 -19.22 -8.47 -17.78
C ARG A 43 -18.34 -7.23 -17.91
N ILE A 44 -17.53 -6.99 -16.88
CA ILE A 44 -16.52 -5.92 -16.84
C ILE A 44 -15.14 -6.54 -16.63
N THR A 45 -14.10 -5.85 -17.08
CA THR A 45 -12.71 -6.22 -16.79
C THR A 45 -12.13 -5.34 -15.70
N VAL A 46 -11.36 -5.95 -14.81
CA VAL A 46 -10.74 -5.30 -13.66
C VAL A 46 -9.26 -5.67 -13.64
N SER A 47 -8.40 -4.66 -13.53
CA SER A 47 -6.98 -4.81 -13.24
C SER A 47 -6.58 -3.85 -12.12
N GLY A 48 -5.40 -4.06 -11.52
CA GLY A 48 -4.92 -3.21 -10.44
C GLY A 48 -3.44 -2.91 -10.55
N SER A 49 -3.05 -1.75 -10.05
CA SER A 49 -1.68 -1.25 -10.02
C SER A 49 -1.40 -0.46 -8.76
N GLY A 50 -0.13 -0.33 -8.37
CA GLY A 50 0.24 0.39 -7.16
C GLY A 50 -0.04 -0.40 -5.87
N PHE A 51 -0.28 -1.70 -5.98
CA PHE A 51 -0.31 -2.57 -4.81
C PHE A 51 1.12 -2.89 -4.38
N GLN A 52 1.32 -3.13 -3.09
CA GLN A 52 2.58 -3.59 -2.53
C GLN A 52 2.98 -4.92 -3.20
N PRO A 53 4.18 -4.98 -3.80
CA PRO A 53 4.64 -6.18 -4.49
C PRO A 53 4.64 -7.43 -3.60
N GLY A 54 4.24 -8.57 -4.18
CA GLY A 54 4.26 -9.87 -3.52
C GLY A 54 3.14 -10.11 -2.51
N LEU A 55 2.16 -9.20 -2.37
CA LEU A 55 0.95 -9.49 -1.60
C LEU A 55 0.20 -10.67 -2.21
N ALA A 56 -0.11 -11.65 -1.37
CA ALA A 56 -0.92 -12.80 -1.74
C ALA A 56 -2.36 -12.60 -1.27
N ALA A 57 -3.29 -13.24 -1.98
CA ALA A 57 -4.70 -13.32 -1.60
C ALA A 57 -5.38 -11.96 -1.36
N VAL A 58 -5.18 -11.01 -2.27
CA VAL A 58 -5.98 -9.78 -2.33
C VAL A 58 -7.35 -10.14 -2.88
N ALA A 59 -8.42 -9.92 -2.10
CA ALA A 59 -9.78 -10.19 -2.54
C ALA A 59 -10.23 -9.09 -3.51
N VAL A 60 -10.84 -9.46 -4.64
CA VAL A 60 -11.39 -8.55 -5.64
C VAL A 60 -12.85 -8.92 -5.92
N GLY A 61 -13.76 -7.94 -5.93
CA GLY A 61 -15.18 -8.18 -6.21
C GLY A 61 -16.03 -6.91 -6.20
N LEU A 62 -17.32 -7.07 -6.56
CA LEU A 62 -18.32 -6.02 -6.41
C LEU A 62 -18.85 -6.03 -4.96
N CYS A 63 -18.84 -4.89 -4.30
CA CYS A 63 -19.25 -4.75 -2.91
C CYS A 63 -20.18 -3.56 -2.72
N LYS A 64 -20.96 -3.57 -1.64
CA LYS A 64 -21.57 -2.35 -1.12
C LYS A 64 -20.47 -1.39 -0.67
N GLN A 65 -20.66 -0.09 -0.89
CA GLN A 65 -19.76 0.94 -0.37
C GLN A 65 -19.63 0.86 1.16
N GLY A 66 -18.38 0.90 1.64
CA GLY A 66 -18.10 0.81 3.08
C GLY A 66 -18.37 -0.58 3.66
N TYR A 67 -18.20 -1.62 2.84
CA TYR A 67 -18.26 -3.01 3.28
C TYR A 67 -17.36 -3.26 4.49
N THR A 68 -17.81 -4.13 5.39
CA THR A 68 -17.06 -4.56 6.58
C THR A 68 -16.79 -6.05 6.57
N ASN A 69 -17.60 -6.81 5.82
CA ASN A 69 -17.47 -8.25 5.69
C ASN A 69 -17.68 -8.66 4.23
N GLY A 70 -16.60 -9.07 3.55
CA GLY A 70 -16.68 -9.49 2.15
C GLY A 70 -17.62 -10.67 1.88
N LEU A 71 -17.92 -11.51 2.86
CA LEU A 71 -18.82 -12.65 2.68
C LEU A 71 -20.29 -12.25 2.62
N THR A 72 -20.66 -11.12 3.25
CA THR A 72 -22.05 -10.64 3.32
C THR A 72 -22.28 -9.39 2.50
N ASP A 73 -21.24 -8.58 2.31
CA ASP A 73 -21.33 -7.26 1.73
C ASP A 73 -20.86 -7.21 0.27
N CYS A 74 -20.29 -8.32 -0.23
CA CYS A 74 -19.83 -8.45 -1.61
C CYS A 74 -20.51 -9.58 -2.36
N ASP A 75 -20.48 -9.44 -3.67
CA ASP A 75 -21.15 -10.29 -4.63
C ASP A 75 -20.30 -11.51 -5.00
N LEU A 76 -20.36 -12.55 -4.17
CA LEU A 76 -19.51 -13.74 -4.33
C LEU A 76 -19.81 -14.53 -5.62
N ASP A 77 -21.08 -14.58 -6.04
CA ASP A 77 -21.47 -15.31 -7.25
C ASP A 77 -21.12 -14.51 -8.53
N GLY A 78 -20.55 -13.31 -8.38
CA GLY A 78 -20.26 -12.35 -9.45
C GLY A 78 -18.86 -12.53 -10.05
N GLY A 79 -18.17 -13.60 -9.64
CA GLY A 79 -16.77 -13.84 -9.98
C GLY A 79 -15.79 -13.18 -9.01
N ALA A 80 -16.24 -12.79 -7.81
CA ALA A 80 -15.33 -12.31 -6.78
C ALA A 80 -14.29 -13.40 -6.46
N THR A 81 -13.02 -13.01 -6.36
CA THR A 81 -11.90 -13.95 -6.30
C THR A 81 -10.70 -13.37 -5.57
N PHE A 82 -9.68 -14.19 -5.35
CA PHE A 82 -8.38 -13.78 -4.83
C PHE A 82 -7.36 -13.65 -5.95
N VAL A 83 -6.55 -12.60 -5.89
CA VAL A 83 -5.41 -12.39 -6.78
C VAL A 83 -4.12 -12.28 -5.99
N ASN A 84 -3.02 -12.56 -6.67
CA ASN A 84 -1.67 -12.32 -6.16
C ASN A 84 -1.08 -11.11 -6.90
N VAL A 85 -0.40 -10.25 -6.15
CA VAL A 85 0.26 -9.06 -6.67
C VAL A 85 1.66 -9.43 -7.13
N GLY A 86 1.97 -9.10 -8.38
CA GLY A 86 3.27 -9.29 -9.02
C GLY A 86 4.37 -8.43 -8.39
N ALA A 87 5.60 -8.67 -8.84
CA ALA A 87 6.77 -7.92 -8.39
C ALA A 87 6.73 -6.44 -8.82
N ASP A 88 5.93 -6.12 -9.84
CA ASP A 88 5.67 -4.79 -10.39
C ASP A 88 4.51 -4.07 -9.68
N GLY A 89 3.91 -4.67 -8.65
CA GLY A 89 2.79 -4.09 -7.92
C GLY A 89 1.45 -4.14 -8.67
N THR A 90 1.33 -5.00 -9.68
CA THR A 90 0.09 -5.21 -10.44
C THR A 90 -0.52 -6.58 -10.18
N PHE A 91 -1.79 -6.76 -10.52
CA PHE A 91 -2.39 -8.09 -10.62
C PHE A 91 -3.03 -8.28 -12.00
N ALA A 92 -3.11 -9.55 -12.44
CA ALA A 92 -3.62 -9.90 -13.76
C ALA A 92 -5.09 -9.48 -13.94
N THR A 93 -5.43 -9.03 -15.16
CA THR A 93 -6.81 -8.68 -15.50
C THR A 93 -7.75 -9.86 -15.28
N LEU A 94 -8.84 -9.59 -14.58
CA LEU A 94 -9.92 -10.55 -14.34
C LEU A 94 -11.25 -10.00 -14.84
N THR A 95 -12.23 -10.88 -15.00
CA THR A 95 -13.59 -10.52 -15.41
C THR A 95 -14.55 -10.72 -14.25
N LEU A 96 -15.32 -9.69 -13.93
CA LEU A 96 -16.45 -9.77 -13.01
C LEU A 96 -17.75 -9.73 -13.81
N THR A 97 -18.76 -10.45 -13.34
CA THR A 97 -20.15 -10.31 -13.79
C THR A 97 -20.87 -9.46 -12.74
N VAL A 98 -21.10 -8.19 -13.05
CA VAL A 98 -21.73 -7.25 -12.12
C VAL A 98 -23.23 -7.47 -12.06
N ARG A 99 -23.79 -7.41 -10.86
CA ARG A 99 -25.24 -7.49 -10.63
C ARG A 99 -25.72 -6.29 -9.84
N ASP A 100 -26.87 -5.76 -10.23
CA ASP A 100 -27.45 -4.62 -9.53
C ASP A 100 -28.10 -5.01 -8.20
N HIS A 101 -28.38 -6.31 -8.02
CA HIS A 101 -28.84 -6.91 -6.78
C HIS A 101 -28.05 -8.17 -6.45
N PHE A 102 -27.63 -8.28 -5.19
CA PHE A 102 -27.05 -9.50 -4.65
C PHE A 102 -27.31 -9.57 -3.15
N LYS A 103 -27.64 -10.75 -2.63
CA LYS A 103 -28.05 -10.93 -1.23
C LYS A 103 -29.17 -9.93 -0.89
N SER A 104 -28.98 -9.11 0.15
CA SER A 104 -29.90 -8.03 0.54
C SER A 104 -29.45 -6.65 0.05
N ILE A 105 -28.48 -6.58 -0.85
CA ILE A 105 -27.89 -5.34 -1.37
C ILE A 105 -28.52 -5.03 -2.73
N ASP A 106 -28.94 -3.78 -2.86
CA ASP A 106 -29.57 -3.17 -4.04
C ASP A 106 -28.73 -1.94 -4.42
N CYS A 107 -27.93 -2.09 -5.49
CA CYS A 107 -27.03 -1.07 -6.03
C CYS A 107 -27.76 0.03 -6.80
N LEU A 108 -29.08 -0.09 -7.02
CA LEU A 108 -29.91 0.99 -7.55
C LEU A 108 -30.34 1.98 -6.46
N ARG A 109 -30.31 1.53 -5.20
CA ARG A 109 -30.70 2.33 -4.01
C ARG A 109 -29.55 2.73 -3.10
N GLN A 110 -28.39 2.08 -3.21
CA GLN A 110 -27.19 2.43 -2.43
C GLN A 110 -25.94 2.30 -3.29
N GLN A 111 -24.89 3.05 -2.94
CA GLN A 111 -23.64 3.00 -3.68
C GLN A 111 -22.97 1.63 -3.55
N CYS A 112 -22.57 1.06 -4.68
CA CYS A 112 -21.73 -0.11 -4.78
C CYS A 112 -20.40 0.26 -5.43
N GLU A 113 -19.37 -0.54 -5.21
CA GLU A 113 -18.01 -0.33 -5.71
C GLU A 113 -17.34 -1.65 -6.06
N VAL A 114 -16.52 -1.64 -7.11
CA VAL A 114 -15.52 -2.70 -7.28
C VAL A 114 -14.41 -2.42 -6.26
N ALA A 115 -14.14 -3.40 -5.41
CA ALA A 115 -13.15 -3.30 -4.36
C ALA A 115 -12.05 -4.34 -4.56
N ALA A 116 -10.82 -3.98 -4.20
CA ALA A 116 -9.71 -4.89 -4.04
C ALA A 116 -8.99 -4.59 -2.74
N ALA A 117 -8.86 -5.56 -1.83
CA ALA A 117 -8.18 -5.37 -0.55
C ALA A 117 -7.64 -6.70 0.01
N PRO A 118 -6.53 -6.69 0.77
CA PRO A 118 -6.16 -7.82 1.60
C PRO A 118 -7.26 -8.15 2.60
N LEU A 119 -7.40 -9.43 2.95
CA LEU A 119 -8.40 -9.85 3.93
C LEU A 119 -8.11 -9.26 5.32
N PRO A 120 -9.15 -8.88 6.08
CA PRO A 120 -8.99 -8.49 7.48
C PRO A 120 -8.21 -9.55 8.27
N GLY A 121 -7.26 -9.11 9.09
CA GLY A 121 -6.43 -9.99 9.92
C GLY A 121 -5.27 -10.70 9.19
N THR A 122 -5.14 -10.56 7.87
CA THR A 122 -4.00 -11.14 7.13
C THR A 122 -2.79 -10.21 7.04
N GLN A 123 -3.00 -8.92 7.25
CA GLN A 123 -1.97 -7.87 7.21
C GLN A 123 -2.23 -6.81 8.30
N PRO A 124 -1.21 -6.04 8.71
CA PRO A 124 -1.41 -4.87 9.56
C PRO A 124 -2.37 -3.86 8.93
N ALA A 125 -3.15 -3.13 9.75
CA ALA A 125 -4.17 -2.19 9.25
C ALA A 125 -3.62 -1.14 8.27
N ALA A 126 -2.41 -0.64 8.50
CA ALA A 126 -1.75 0.31 7.59
C ALA A 126 -1.48 -0.32 6.20
N VAL A 127 -1.07 -1.59 6.17
CA VAL A 127 -0.85 -2.33 4.91
C VAL A 127 -2.19 -2.56 4.22
N ILE A 128 -3.24 -2.97 4.93
CA ILE A 128 -4.57 -3.13 4.34
C ILE A 128 -5.04 -1.80 3.74
N SER A 129 -4.93 -0.70 4.48
CA SER A 129 -5.34 0.63 4.01
C SER A 129 -4.57 1.09 2.79
N ALA A 130 -3.24 0.89 2.74
CA ALA A 130 -2.42 1.27 1.59
C ALA A 130 -2.68 0.40 0.35
N ASN A 131 -3.18 -0.81 0.56
CA ASN A 131 -3.42 -1.83 -0.48
C ASN A 131 -4.91 -2.04 -0.76
N THR A 132 -5.75 -1.05 -0.45
CA THR A 132 -7.18 -1.07 -0.75
C THR A 132 -7.47 -0.15 -1.93
N GLY A 133 -7.93 -0.72 -3.04
CA GLY A 133 -8.43 0.01 -4.20
C GLY A 133 -9.95 -0.07 -4.25
N LEU A 134 -10.61 1.07 -4.40
CA LEU A 134 -12.07 1.18 -4.48
C LEU A 134 -12.46 1.95 -5.74
N THR A 135 -13.44 1.46 -6.48
CA THR A 135 -13.99 2.12 -7.67
C THR A 135 -15.51 2.09 -7.62
N PRO A 136 -16.15 3.23 -7.29
CA PRO A 136 -17.60 3.32 -7.30
C PRO A 136 -18.19 2.98 -8.67
N VAL A 137 -19.34 2.31 -8.67
CA VAL A 137 -20.05 1.98 -9.89
C VAL A 137 -21.51 2.41 -9.83
N THR A 138 -22.11 2.69 -10.99
CA THR A 138 -23.55 2.93 -11.11
C THR A 138 -24.17 2.07 -12.19
N PHE A 139 -25.38 1.60 -11.91
CA PHE A 139 -26.20 0.84 -12.83
C PHE A 139 -27.26 1.71 -13.48
N VAL A 140 -27.71 1.32 -14.67
CA VAL A 140 -28.85 1.95 -15.35
C VAL A 140 -30.08 1.91 -14.42
N GLY A 141 -30.75 3.05 -14.27
CA GLY A 141 -31.92 3.16 -13.40
C GLY A 141 -31.59 3.40 -11.92
N SER A 142 -30.31 3.54 -11.56
CA SER A 142 -29.90 3.96 -10.22
C SER A 142 -30.46 5.34 -9.87
N LYS A 143 -30.88 5.50 -8.62
CA LYS A 143 -31.33 6.79 -8.06
C LYS A 143 -30.19 7.60 -7.46
N LEU A 144 -28.98 7.07 -7.52
CA LEU A 144 -27.78 7.70 -6.99
C LEU A 144 -27.30 8.78 -7.95
N ALA A 145 -26.64 9.80 -7.41
CA ALA A 145 -25.87 10.70 -8.25
C ALA A 145 -24.79 9.88 -8.97
N PRO A 146 -24.49 10.17 -10.24
CA PRO A 146 -23.34 9.58 -10.91
C PRO A 146 -22.09 9.77 -10.04
N PRO A 147 -21.18 8.79 -9.96
CA PRO A 147 -19.93 8.98 -9.26
C PRO A 147 -19.23 10.15 -9.95
N THR A 148 -19.09 11.27 -9.23
CA THR A 148 -18.31 12.39 -9.72
C THR A 148 -16.94 11.82 -10.04
N THR A 149 -16.56 11.84 -11.32
CA THR A 149 -15.21 11.45 -11.75
C THR A 149 -14.26 12.28 -10.89
N ALA A 150 -13.63 11.65 -9.89
CA ALA A 150 -12.64 12.34 -9.11
C ALA A 150 -11.60 12.83 -10.13
N PRO A 151 -11.24 14.12 -10.15
CA PRO A 151 -10.14 14.58 -10.99
C PRO A 151 -8.96 13.66 -10.73
N ALA A 152 -8.34 13.16 -11.81
CA ALA A 152 -7.06 12.46 -11.73
C ALA A 152 -6.18 13.23 -10.76
N ALA A 153 -5.71 12.54 -9.71
CA ALA A 153 -5.02 13.13 -8.57
C ALA A 153 -4.15 14.30 -9.04
N GLY A 154 -4.60 15.53 -8.76
CA GLY A 154 -3.73 16.68 -8.85
C GLY A 154 -2.52 16.33 -8.00
N THR A 155 -1.33 16.58 -8.52
CA THR A 155 -0.07 16.32 -7.84
C THR A 155 -0.11 17.00 -6.47
N VAL A 156 -0.52 16.26 -5.44
CA VAL A 156 -0.34 16.71 -4.07
C VAL A 156 1.14 16.53 -3.85
N THR A 157 1.88 17.63 -3.91
CA THR A 157 3.23 17.70 -3.35
C THR A 157 3.12 17.18 -1.93
N ALA A 158 3.55 15.93 -1.73
CA ALA A 158 3.65 15.36 -0.40
C ALA A 158 4.51 16.32 0.41
N ALA A 159 3.92 16.93 1.45
CA ALA A 159 4.73 17.41 2.54
C ALA A 159 5.59 16.23 2.99
N PRO A 160 6.90 16.41 3.23
CA PRO A 160 7.76 15.31 3.62
C PRO A 160 7.11 14.60 4.79
N ALA A 161 6.67 13.36 4.57
CA ALA A 161 6.27 12.49 5.64
C ALA A 161 7.48 12.41 6.57
N ASP A 162 7.32 12.92 7.78
CA ASP A 162 8.26 12.66 8.86
C ASP A 162 8.26 11.15 9.12
N THR A 163 9.00 10.39 8.31
CA THR A 163 9.38 9.00 8.57
C THR A 163 10.39 8.90 9.70
N ARG A 164 10.34 9.84 10.66
CA ARG A 164 10.83 9.63 12.02
C ARG A 164 9.81 8.79 12.77
N GLY A 165 9.60 7.57 12.28
CA GLY A 165 9.13 6.49 13.14
C GLY A 165 10.12 6.33 14.31
N PRO A 166 9.69 5.78 15.46
CA PRO A 166 10.49 5.70 16.69
C PRO A 166 11.80 4.90 16.57
N SER A 167 12.08 4.29 15.42
CA SER A 167 13.29 3.52 15.16
C SER A 167 14.55 4.38 15.00
N THR A 168 14.53 5.55 14.36
CA THR A 168 15.78 6.32 14.15
C THR A 168 16.35 6.91 15.45
N VAL A 169 15.48 7.37 16.35
CA VAL A 169 15.87 7.80 17.70
C VAL A 169 16.41 6.62 18.50
N LEU A 170 15.74 5.46 18.43
CA LEU A 170 16.22 4.26 19.13
C LEU A 170 17.58 3.79 18.61
N TRP A 171 17.77 3.72 17.28
CA TRP A 171 19.03 3.33 16.66
C TRP A 171 20.17 4.31 16.97
N SER A 172 19.90 5.61 17.00
CA SER A 172 20.89 6.63 17.35
C SER A 172 21.29 6.58 18.83
N VAL A 173 20.33 6.34 19.73
CA VAL A 173 20.61 6.08 21.15
C VAL A 173 21.45 4.82 21.32
N THR A 174 21.10 3.72 20.64
CA THR A 174 21.89 2.48 20.68
C THR A 174 23.31 2.68 20.14
N ALA A 175 23.46 3.38 19.02
CA ALA A 175 24.77 3.67 18.43
C ALA A 175 25.64 4.55 19.35
N ALA A 176 25.05 5.58 19.97
CA ALA A 176 25.75 6.44 20.93
C ALA A 176 26.21 5.64 22.17
N LEU A 177 25.36 4.74 22.67
CA LEU A 177 25.68 3.91 23.83
C LEU A 177 26.85 2.95 23.54
N LEU A 178 26.85 2.32 22.35
CA LEU A 178 27.94 1.46 21.90
C LEU A 178 29.26 2.24 21.73
N ALA A 179 29.20 3.47 21.21
CA ALA A 179 30.38 4.33 21.08
C ALA A 179 30.97 4.71 22.44
N VAL A 180 30.14 5.05 23.43
CA VAL A 180 30.60 5.36 24.80
C VAL A 180 31.27 4.16 25.44
N VAL A 181 30.68 2.96 25.34
CA VAL A 181 31.27 1.72 25.87
C VAL A 181 32.63 1.43 25.23
N ALA A 182 32.74 1.62 23.91
CA ALA A 182 34.02 1.44 23.21
C ALA A 182 35.08 2.43 23.68
N ILE A 183 34.73 3.71 23.90
CA ILE A 183 35.66 4.74 24.39
C ILE A 183 36.16 4.40 25.80
N VAL A 184 35.26 3.98 26.70
CA VAL A 184 35.62 3.61 28.07
C VAL A 184 36.56 2.41 28.07
N ALA A 185 36.25 1.36 27.30
CA ALA A 185 37.12 0.18 27.19
C ALA A 185 38.51 0.53 26.62
N PHE A 186 38.59 1.46 25.66
CA PHE A 186 39.86 1.89 25.08
C PHE A 186 40.68 2.77 26.04
N ALA A 187 40.02 3.61 26.83
CA ALA A 187 40.67 4.45 27.84
C ALA A 187 41.24 3.60 28.99
N ASP A 188 40.51 2.57 29.41
CA ASP A 188 40.95 1.66 30.47
C ASP A 188 42.14 0.80 30.03
N ARG A 189 42.11 0.30 28.79
CA ARG A 189 43.23 -0.45 28.18
C ARG A 189 44.50 0.38 27.97
N ARG A 190 44.41 1.71 27.93
CA ARG A 190 45.56 2.62 27.84
C ARG A 190 46.15 3.01 29.20
N ARG A 191 45.45 2.69 30.30
CA ARG A 191 45.90 2.96 31.68
C ARG A 191 46.63 1.77 32.32
N LEU A 192 46.57 0.59 31.69
CA LEU A 192 47.37 -0.61 32.00
C LEU A 192 48.66 -0.61 31.17
#